data_AF-A0A932KQ07-F1
#
_entry.id   AF-A0A932KQ07-F1
#
_cell.length_a   1.000
_cell.length_b   1.000
_cell.length_c   1.000
_cell.angle_alpha   90.00
_cell.angle_beta   90.00
_cell.angle_gamma   90.00
#
_symmetry.space_group_name_H-M   'P 1'
#
loop_
_entity.id
_entity.type
_entity.pdbx_description
1 polymer ?
#
loop_
_entity_poly.entity_id
_entity_poly.type
_entity_poly.pdbx_seq_one_letter_code
_entity_poly.pdbx_strand_id
1 'polypeptide(L)'
;MDLGRLKKISDYIWELPATGSMRVPGRLFAAQDLVEKMDDKVREQMTNVAALPGIQGASMAMPDAHWGYGFPIGGVAAFDPDEGGV
;
A
#
# COMPACT_ATOMS: atom_id res chain seq x y z
N MET A 1 -10.52 3.27 7.08
CA MET A 1 -9.37 4.16 6.83
C MET A 1 -9.90 5.52 6.39
N ASP A 2 -9.17 6.60 6.68
CA ASP A 2 -9.55 7.95 6.22
C ASP A 2 -9.28 8.11 4.71
N LEU A 3 -10.35 8.24 3.92
CA LEU A 3 -10.28 8.43 2.47
C LEU A 3 -9.58 9.73 2.08
N GLY A 4 -9.56 10.76 2.94
CA GLY A 4 -8.87 12.03 2.67
C GLY A 4 -7.36 11.87 2.52
N ARG A 5 -6.80 10.73 2.96
CA ARG A 5 -5.38 10.38 2.82
C ARG A 5 -5.07 9.62 1.53
N LEU A 6 -6.08 9.29 0.73
CA LEU A 6 -5.96 8.52 -0.50
C LEU A 6 -6.49 9.33 -1.68
N LYS A 7 -5.83 9.16 -2.83
CA LYS A 7 -6.33 9.67 -4.11
C LYS A 7 -7.14 8.58 -4.80
N LYS A 8 -8.44 8.82 -5.02
CA LYS A 8 -9.27 7.90 -5.80
C LYS A 8 -8.82 7.89 -7.27
N ILE A 9 -8.50 6.71 -7.81
CA ILE A 9 -8.10 6.51 -9.21
C ILE A 9 -9.28 5.97 -10.03
N SER A 10 -10.02 5.00 -9.47
CA SER A 10 -11.26 4.47 -10.03
C SER A 10 -12.18 3.98 -8.91
N ASP A 11 -13.32 3.37 -9.23
CA ASP A 11 -14.25 2.85 -8.21
C ASP A 11 -13.68 1.73 -7.35
N TYR A 12 -12.59 1.11 -7.79
CA TYR A 12 -11.95 0.01 -7.07
C TYR A 12 -10.45 0.21 -6.85
N ILE A 13 -9.90 1.38 -7.19
CA ILE A 13 -8.45 1.65 -7.09
C ILE A 13 -8.24 2.99 -6.39
N TRP A 14 -7.43 2.94 -5.35
CA TRP A 14 -7.02 4.08 -4.54
C TRP A 14 -5.49 4.14 -4.51
N GLU A 15 -4.95 5.33 -4.63
CA GLU A 15 -3.52 5.58 -4.56
C GLU A 15 -3.19 6.24 -3.23
N LEU A 16 -2.22 5.70 -2.52
CA LEU A 16 -1.55 6.37 -1.42
C LEU A 16 -0.34 7.11 -2.00
N PRO A 17 -0.37 8.45 -2.10
CA PRO A 17 0.73 9.20 -2.67
C PRO A 17 2.03 8.92 -1.91
N ALA A 18 3.13 8.77 -2.63
CA ALA A 18 4.44 8.60 -2.01
C ALA A 18 4.80 9.85 -1.19
N THR A 19 5.11 9.64 0.09
CA THR A 19 5.52 10.71 1.02
C THR A 19 6.65 10.22 1.92
N GLY A 20 7.45 11.16 2.44
CA GLY A 20 8.56 10.84 3.35
C GLY A 20 9.61 9.95 2.69
N SER A 21 9.87 8.78 3.28
CA SER A 21 10.86 7.80 2.82
C SER A 21 10.35 6.83 1.75
N MET A 22 9.09 6.93 1.33
CA MET A 22 8.53 6.07 0.30
C MET A 22 9.29 6.26 -1.02
N ARG A 23 9.66 5.15 -1.65
CA ARG A 23 10.31 5.08 -2.96
C ARG A 23 9.30 4.95 -4.10
N VAL A 24 8.17 4.31 -3.82
CA VAL A 24 7.04 4.11 -4.73
C VAL A 24 5.72 4.51 -4.04
N PRO A 25 4.64 4.81 -4.78
CA PRO A 25 3.32 5.00 -4.16
C PRO A 25 2.76 3.69 -3.59
N GLY A 26 1.69 3.80 -2.81
CA GLY A 26 0.85 2.65 -2.48
C GLY A 26 -0.35 2.52 -3.43
N ARG A 27 -0.79 1.31 -3.73
CA ARG A 27 -2.05 1.04 -4.43
C ARG A 27 -2.95 0.13 -3.61
N LEU A 28 -4.18 0.56 -3.39
CA LEU A 28 -5.19 -0.22 -2.68
C LEU A 28 -6.33 -0.56 -3.64
N PHE A 29 -6.65 -1.84 -3.71
CA PHE A 29 -7.71 -2.37 -4.56
C PHE A 29 -8.90 -2.74 -3.70
N ALA A 30 -9.95 -1.92 -3.67
CA ALA A 30 -11.19 -2.25 -2.97
C ALA A 30 -12.30 -1.25 -3.33
N ALA A 31 -13.56 -1.69 -3.14
CA ALA A 31 -14.70 -0.78 -3.12
C ALA A 31 -14.58 0.19 -1.95
N GLN A 32 -15.19 1.38 -2.07
CA GLN A 32 -15.08 2.46 -1.07
C GLN A 32 -15.42 2.01 0.35
N ASP A 33 -16.49 1.23 0.53
CA ASP A 33 -16.96 0.80 1.84
C ASP A 33 -15.97 -0.14 2.55
N LEU A 34 -15.21 -0.92 1.78
CA LEU A 34 -14.12 -1.75 2.30
C LEU A 34 -12.94 -0.89 2.74
N VAL A 35 -12.57 0.15 1.96
CA VAL A 35 -11.49 1.08 2.34
C VAL A 35 -11.82 1.83 3.63
N GLU A 36 -13.06 2.32 3.75
CA GLU A 36 -13.55 3.01 4.93
C GLU A 36 -13.50 2.11 6.18
N LYS A 37 -13.76 0.81 6.04
CA LYS A 37 -13.69 -0.19 7.12
C LYS A 37 -12.28 -0.69 7.42
N MET A 38 -11.34 -0.57 6.49
CA MET A 38 -9.97 -1.05 6.65
C MET A 38 -9.24 -0.27 7.74
N ASP A 39 -8.41 -0.93 8.55
CA ASP A 39 -7.65 -0.27 9.61
C ASP A 39 -6.59 0.69 9.02
N ASP A 40 -6.36 1.86 9.65
CA ASP A 40 -5.27 2.77 9.26
C ASP A 40 -3.89 2.10 9.41
N LYS A 41 -3.78 1.03 10.22
CA LYS A 41 -2.59 0.20 10.31
C LYS A 41 -2.18 -0.40 8.97
N VAL A 42 -3.12 -0.73 8.07
CA VAL A 42 -2.80 -1.24 6.73
C VAL A 42 -2.08 -0.16 5.92
N ARG A 43 -2.56 1.09 5.98
CA ARG A 43 -1.90 2.24 5.32
C ARG A 43 -0.49 2.44 5.83
N GLU A 44 -0.31 2.40 7.16
CA GLU A 44 1.02 2.53 7.77
C GLU A 44 1.98 1.43 7.30
N GLN A 45 1.52 0.17 7.26
CA GLN A 45 2.34 -0.94 6.75
C GLN A 45 2.64 -0.78 5.27
N MET A 46 1.67 -0.37 4.45
CA MET A 46 1.91 -0.07 3.04
C MET A 46 2.96 1.04 2.85
N THR A 47 2.92 2.10 3.66
CA THR A 47 3.94 3.17 3.69
C THR A 47 5.32 2.62 4.03
N ASN A 48 5.42 1.75 5.03
CA ASN A 48 6.69 1.13 5.43
C ASN A 48 7.25 0.24 4.31
N VAL A 49 6.41 -0.60 3.71
CA VAL A 49 6.79 -1.46 2.57
C VAL A 49 7.24 -0.62 1.38
N ALA A 50 6.53 0.47 1.08
CA ALA A 50 6.85 1.40 0.00
C ALA A 50 8.22 2.10 0.15
N ALA A 51 8.83 2.08 1.33
CA ALA A 51 10.15 2.66 1.58
C ALA A 51 11.32 1.67 1.42
N LEU A 52 11.03 0.36 1.26
CA LEU A 52 12.05 -0.68 1.22
C LEU A 52 12.90 -0.61 -0.07
N PRO A 53 14.22 -0.86 0.01
CA PRO A 53 15.11 -0.85 -1.16
C PRO A 53 14.65 -1.84 -2.25
N GLY A 54 14.90 -1.49 -3.50
CA GLY A 54 14.55 -2.29 -4.67
C GLY A 54 13.05 -2.40 -4.97
N ILE A 55 12.13 -1.82 -4.18
CA ILE A 55 10.69 -1.95 -4.46
C ILE A 55 10.30 -1.32 -5.80
N GLN A 56 9.50 -2.03 -6.58
CA GLN A 56 9.10 -1.63 -7.93
C GLN A 56 7.60 -1.31 -8.02
N GLY A 57 7.27 -0.28 -8.80
CA GLY A 57 5.90 0.07 -9.18
C GLY A 57 5.05 0.66 -8.05
N ALA A 58 4.63 -0.18 -7.09
CA ALA A 58 3.84 0.23 -5.93
C ALA A 58 3.86 -0.83 -4.81
N SER A 59 3.66 -0.38 -3.56
CA SER A 59 3.25 -1.23 -2.45
C SER A 59 1.74 -1.47 -2.54
N MET A 60 1.29 -2.70 -2.77
CA MET A 60 -0.11 -3.00 -3.06
C MET A 60 -0.82 -3.67 -1.89
N ALA A 61 -2.10 -3.35 -1.70
CA ALA A 61 -2.99 -4.01 -0.76
C ALA A 61 -4.28 -4.47 -1.46
N MET A 62 -4.64 -5.72 -1.21
CA MET A 62 -5.85 -6.37 -1.74
C MET A 62 -7.10 -5.99 -0.92
N PRO A 63 -8.32 -6.29 -1.41
CA PRO A 63 -9.56 -5.86 -0.73
C PRO A 63 -9.74 -6.41 0.69
N ASP A 64 -9.09 -7.53 1.00
CA ASP A 64 -9.12 -8.24 2.28
C ASP A 64 -7.93 -7.87 3.20
N ALA A 65 -7.17 -6.84 2.84
CA ALA A 65 -5.98 -6.48 3.57
C ALA A 65 -6.28 -6.06 5.02
N HIS A 66 -5.44 -6.54 5.94
CA HIS A 66 -5.54 -6.26 7.37
C HIS A 66 -4.16 -6.32 8.02
N TRP A 67 -4.10 -5.95 9.30
CA TRP A 67 -2.86 -5.85 10.05
C TRP A 67 -2.08 -7.17 10.05
N GLY A 68 -0.83 -7.11 9.59
CA GLY A 68 0.09 -8.25 9.57
C GLY A 68 1.40 -7.98 10.33
N TYR A 69 2.39 -8.85 10.15
CA TYR A 69 3.72 -8.69 10.74
C TYR A 69 4.65 -7.93 9.78
N GLY A 70 4.86 -6.64 10.03
CA GLY A 70 5.64 -5.76 9.15
C GLY A 70 4.88 -5.37 7.88
N PHE A 71 4.60 -6.34 7.01
CA PHE A 71 3.76 -6.21 5.82
C PHE A 71 2.29 -6.45 6.18
N PRO A 72 1.32 -5.83 5.48
CA PRO A 72 -0.08 -6.17 5.66
C PRO A 72 -0.36 -7.58 5.10
N ILE A 73 -1.24 -8.33 5.75
CA ILE A 73 -1.82 -9.52 5.12
C ILE A 73 -2.63 -9.04 3.91
N GLY A 74 -2.61 -9.79 2.80
CA GLY A 74 -3.16 -9.31 1.53
C GLY A 74 -2.29 -8.25 0.85
N GLY A 75 -1.05 -8.07 1.29
CA GLY A 75 -0.07 -7.19 0.64
C GLY A 75 0.65 -7.86 -0.53
N VAL A 76 0.98 -7.08 -1.56
CA VAL A 76 1.83 -7.49 -2.69
C VAL A 76 2.90 -6.42 -2.92
N ALA A 77 4.15 -6.84 -3.06
CA ALA A 77 5.25 -5.98 -3.46
C ALA A 77 6.25 -6.79 -4.30
N ALA A 78 6.77 -6.18 -5.35
CA ALA A 78 7.83 -6.74 -6.17
C ALA A 78 9.12 -5.96 -5.92
N PHE A 79 10.25 -6.65 -5.91
CA PHE A 79 11.55 -6.10 -5.61
C PHE A 79 12.57 -6.49 -6.69
N ASP A 80 13.41 -5.54 -7.08
CA ASP A 80 14.52 -5.76 -8.00
C ASP A 80 15.79 -6.12 -7.21
N PRO A 81 16.36 -7.33 -7.37
CA PRO A 81 17.55 -7.76 -6.65
C PRO A 81 18.79 -6.92 -6.98
N ASP A 82 18.87 -6.30 -8.16
CA ASP A 82 20.00 -5.46 -8.55
C ASP A 82 19.94 -4.07 -7.89
N GLU A 83 18.77 -3.67 -7.36
CA GLU A 83 18.55 -2.39 -6.66
C GLU A 83 18.42 -2.56 -5.12
N GLY A 84 18.93 -3.68 -4.58
CA GLY A 84 18.91 -3.98 -3.15
C GLY A 84 17.59 -4.59 -2.66
N GLY A 85 16.79 -5.13 -3.59
CA GLY A 85 15.62 -5.95 -3.32
C GLY A 85 15.95 -7.32 -2.72
N VAL A 86 14.91 -8.03 -2.28
CA VAL A 86 14.99 -9.41 -1.75
C VAL A 86 15.09 -10.43 -2.88
#